data_AF-U4K8B2-F1
#
_entry.id   AF-U4K8B2-F1
#
_cell.length_a   1.000
_cell.length_b   1.000
_cell.length_c   1.000
_cell.angle_alpha   90.00
_cell.angle_beta   90.00
_cell.angle_gamma   90.00
#
_symmetry.space_group_name_H-M   'P 1'
#
loop_
_entity.id
_entity.type
_entity.pdbx_description
1 polymer ?
#
loop_
_entity_poly.entity_id
_entity_poly.type
_entity_poly.pdbx_seq_one_letter_code
_entity_poly.pdbx_strand_id
1 'polypeptide(L)'
;MIKKWWVVLASTGVLSGCIITPLNTGEPHFLKGSQRYEANGRQGWMPGKNIRFGSYASEINKGKTTSDSHYNSTERYEEEDYNREVVITQAGPDGSHISLKYKQHCAIKRYHSSYENELHRKRVKMTQAPNLGGFELNGKQWYLEQWVLDDRAGNQFRIDPQTIFLNDRVVAEFSPAPWKIHDHVWLKAEASEETKLISAMLLSYVMTEEPLPCKSRLIMLNLINATSPMLSNEDF
;
A
#
# COMPACT_ATOMS: atom_id res chain seq x y z
N MET A 1 -53.65 16.03 41.67
CA MET A 1 -52.51 16.98 41.65
C MET A 1 -51.36 16.37 40.81
N ILE A 2 -50.27 17.09 40.58
CA ILE A 2 -49.40 16.97 39.38
C ILE A 2 -47.89 16.86 39.75
N LYS A 3 -47.11 16.12 38.94
CA LYS A 3 -45.62 15.87 39.01
C LYS A 3 -45.19 15.05 40.24
N LYS A 4 -44.08 14.28 40.26
CA LYS A 4 -42.93 14.00 39.36
C LYS A 4 -42.92 12.46 39.02
N TRP A 5 -41.91 11.68 38.60
CA TRP A 5 -40.68 11.69 37.74
C TRP A 5 -40.88 11.59 36.21
N TRP A 6 -39.82 11.11 35.51
CA TRP A 6 -39.74 10.58 34.12
C TRP A 6 -38.38 9.84 33.97
N VAL A 7 -38.21 9.03 32.90
CA VAL A 7 -36.97 8.40 32.38
C VAL A 7 -36.11 7.52 33.33
N VAL A 8 -36.15 6.20 33.11
CA VAL A 8 -34.96 5.40 32.71
C VAL A 8 -35.42 4.34 31.70
N LEU A 9 -35.03 4.49 30.44
CA LEU A 9 -35.20 3.48 29.38
C LEU A 9 -34.16 3.76 28.27
N ALA A 10 -33.74 2.71 27.56
CA ALA A 10 -32.76 2.72 26.46
C ALA A 10 -31.30 3.13 26.81
N SER A 11 -30.51 2.18 27.33
CA SER A 11 -29.03 2.30 27.39
C SER A 11 -28.25 0.97 27.25
N THR A 12 -28.88 -0.08 26.70
CA THR A 12 -28.31 -1.45 26.63
C THR A 12 -28.39 -2.10 25.23
N GLY A 13 -28.35 -1.30 24.16
CA GLY A 13 -28.66 -1.77 22.79
C GLY A 13 -27.81 -1.23 21.64
N VAL A 14 -26.59 -0.73 21.86
CA VAL A 14 -25.76 -0.09 20.80
C VAL A 14 -24.26 -0.46 20.87
N LEU A 15 -23.89 -1.70 21.20
CA LEU A 15 -22.47 -2.14 21.28
C LEU A 15 -22.19 -3.55 20.70
N SER A 16 -22.72 -3.86 19.52
CA SER A 16 -22.23 -4.99 18.69
C SER A 16 -22.39 -4.77 17.18
N GLY A 17 -22.51 -3.52 16.75
CA GLY A 17 -22.56 -3.14 15.34
C GLY A 17 -21.17 -3.07 14.72
N CYS A 18 -20.59 -4.22 14.33
CA CYS A 18 -19.54 -4.21 13.32
C CYS A 18 -20.14 -3.66 12.03
N ILE A 19 -19.85 -2.40 11.71
CA ILE A 19 -20.23 -1.79 10.42
C ILE A 19 -19.38 -2.46 9.34
N ILE A 20 -19.88 -3.58 8.83
CA ILE A 20 -19.44 -4.13 7.56
C ILE A 20 -19.94 -3.15 6.50
N THR A 21 -19.12 -2.14 6.20
CA THR A 21 -19.28 -1.36 4.98
C THR A 21 -19.37 -2.37 3.82
N PRO A 22 -20.43 -2.34 3.00
CA PRO A 22 -20.56 -3.28 1.89
C PRO A 22 -19.37 -3.06 0.97
N LEU A 23 -18.52 -4.07 0.84
CA LEU A 23 -17.38 -4.06 -0.07
C LEU A 23 -17.91 -3.79 -1.47
N ASN A 24 -17.50 -2.66 -2.04
CA ASN A 24 -18.06 -2.14 -3.28
C ASN A 24 -17.52 -2.95 -4.48
N THR A 25 -18.07 -4.14 -4.64
CA THR A 25 -17.79 -5.09 -5.74
C THR A 25 -18.66 -4.83 -6.98
N GLY A 26 -19.51 -3.81 -6.92
CA GLY A 26 -20.20 -3.22 -8.07
C GLY A 26 -19.23 -2.50 -9.00
N GLU A 27 -19.69 -2.22 -10.22
CA GLU A 27 -18.93 -1.45 -11.20
C GLU A 27 -18.71 -0.01 -10.71
N PRO A 28 -17.46 0.53 -10.75
CA PRO A 28 -17.19 1.89 -10.30
C PRO A 28 -17.90 2.95 -11.14
N HIS A 29 -18.40 4.00 -10.46
CA HIS A 29 -19.24 5.01 -11.11
C HIS A 29 -18.55 5.74 -12.27
N PHE A 30 -17.23 5.90 -12.22
CA PHE A 30 -16.42 6.59 -13.23
C PHE A 30 -15.87 5.68 -14.35
N LEU A 31 -16.17 4.38 -14.26
CA LEU A 31 -15.72 3.32 -15.17
C LEU A 31 -16.90 2.48 -15.71
N LYS A 32 -18.11 3.04 -15.76
CA LYS A 32 -19.28 2.37 -16.34
C LYS A 32 -19.04 1.93 -17.78
N GLY A 33 -19.35 0.67 -18.09
CA GLY A 33 -19.06 0.04 -19.39
C GLY A 33 -17.61 -0.44 -19.54
N SER A 34 -16.78 -0.33 -18.50
CA SER A 34 -15.39 -0.82 -18.53
C SER A 34 -15.30 -2.31 -18.22
N GLN A 35 -14.38 -3.02 -18.86
CA GLN A 35 -14.22 -4.43 -18.61
C GLN A 35 -13.70 -4.67 -17.18
N ARG A 36 -14.50 -5.40 -16.39
CA ARG A 36 -14.08 -5.98 -15.11
C ARG A 36 -13.18 -7.19 -15.38
N TYR A 37 -12.01 -7.19 -14.76
CA TYR A 37 -11.09 -8.32 -14.71
C TYR A 37 -11.00 -8.86 -13.29
N GLU A 38 -10.85 -10.17 -13.19
CA GLU A 38 -10.32 -10.82 -11.99
C GLU A 38 -8.81 -10.60 -11.92
N ALA A 39 -8.29 -10.22 -10.75
CA ALA A 39 -6.87 -10.07 -10.48
C ALA A 39 -6.34 -11.21 -9.60
N ASN A 40 -5.24 -11.81 -10.04
CA ASN A 40 -4.58 -12.94 -9.40
C ASN A 40 -3.12 -12.63 -9.04
N GLY A 41 -2.61 -13.31 -8.01
CA GLY A 41 -1.18 -13.28 -7.63
C GLY A 41 -0.79 -12.31 -6.50
N ARG A 42 -1.71 -11.47 -6.01
CA ARG A 42 -1.51 -10.72 -4.74
C ARG A 42 -1.40 -11.65 -3.53
N GLN A 43 -2.02 -12.83 -3.59
CA GLN A 43 -2.00 -13.88 -2.58
C GLN A 43 -1.49 -15.19 -3.18
N GLY A 44 -0.86 -16.06 -2.39
CA GLY A 44 -0.36 -17.37 -2.84
C GLY A 44 1.01 -17.73 -2.24
N TRP A 45 1.71 -18.65 -2.90
CA TRP A 45 3.06 -19.12 -2.51
C TRP A 45 4.19 -18.14 -2.91
N MET A 46 3.93 -17.27 -3.90
CA MET A 46 4.77 -16.13 -4.31
C MET A 46 3.89 -14.87 -4.42
N PRO A 47 3.40 -14.33 -3.29
CA PRO A 47 2.53 -13.15 -3.31
C PRO A 47 3.28 -11.94 -3.87
N GLY A 48 2.66 -11.20 -4.78
CA GLY A 48 3.23 -9.98 -5.34
C GLY A 48 4.56 -10.16 -6.09
N LYS A 49 4.83 -11.37 -6.63
CA LYS A 49 5.90 -11.60 -7.63
C LYS A 49 5.35 -11.67 -9.06
N ASN A 50 4.22 -12.34 -9.25
CA ASN A 50 3.54 -12.43 -10.55
C ASN A 50 2.12 -11.93 -10.35
N ILE A 51 1.67 -10.95 -11.14
CA ILE A 51 0.29 -10.44 -11.11
C ILE A 51 -0.33 -10.61 -12.49
N ARG A 52 -1.61 -10.99 -12.54
CA ARG A 52 -2.34 -11.18 -13.81
C ARG A 52 -3.80 -10.74 -13.69
N PHE A 53 -4.31 -10.04 -14.70
CA PHE A 53 -5.72 -9.71 -14.84
C PHE A 53 -6.10 -9.57 -16.32
N GLY A 54 -7.10 -10.33 -16.78
CA GLY A 54 -7.39 -10.44 -18.22
C GLY A 54 -6.15 -10.89 -19.00
N SER A 55 -5.84 -10.17 -20.08
CA SER A 55 -4.63 -10.39 -20.89
C SER A 55 -3.37 -9.68 -20.35
N TYR A 56 -3.48 -8.90 -19.28
CA TYR A 56 -2.35 -8.19 -18.69
C TYR A 56 -1.62 -9.08 -17.69
N ALA A 57 -0.29 -9.16 -17.81
CA ALA A 57 0.57 -9.93 -16.91
C ALA A 57 1.80 -9.12 -16.50
N SER A 58 2.13 -9.14 -15.23
CA SER A 58 3.26 -8.42 -14.63
C SER A 58 4.20 -9.40 -13.93
N GLU A 59 5.50 -9.32 -14.21
CA GLU A 59 6.55 -9.94 -13.39
C GLU A 59 7.27 -8.87 -12.57
N ILE A 60 7.44 -9.12 -11.28
CA ILE A 60 7.99 -8.18 -10.32
C ILE A 60 9.24 -8.78 -9.67
N ASN A 61 10.40 -8.20 -9.98
CA ASN A 61 11.69 -8.60 -9.46
C ASN A 61 12.24 -7.55 -8.50
N LYS A 62 12.63 -8.01 -7.30
CA LYS A 62 13.04 -7.18 -6.15
C LYS A 62 14.49 -7.50 -5.80
N GLY A 63 15.43 -6.66 -6.25
CA GLY A 63 16.85 -6.79 -5.99
C GLY A 63 17.29 -5.98 -4.77
N LYS A 64 18.25 -6.49 -3.98
CA LYS A 64 18.97 -5.64 -3.02
C LYS A 64 19.91 -4.72 -3.78
N THR A 65 19.84 -3.41 -3.53
CA THR A 65 20.92 -2.49 -3.90
C THR A 65 22.09 -2.69 -2.92
N THR A 66 23.33 -2.61 -3.42
CA THR A 66 24.57 -2.92 -2.67
C THR A 66 25.01 -1.83 -1.68
N SER A 67 24.06 -1.16 -1.02
CA SER A 67 24.33 -0.55 0.29
C SER A 67 24.13 -1.61 1.36
N ASP A 68 25.13 -1.84 2.20
CA ASP A 68 24.97 -2.68 3.38
C ASP A 68 23.84 -2.15 4.26
N SER A 69 23.25 -3.05 5.06
CA SER A 69 22.47 -2.62 6.22
C SER A 69 23.46 -2.02 7.23
N HIS A 70 23.76 -0.74 7.11
CA HIS A 70 24.70 -0.02 7.97
C HIS A 70 24.16 0.08 9.39
N TYR A 71 24.43 -0.96 10.18
CA TYR A 71 24.11 -1.04 11.59
C TYR A 71 24.99 -0.07 12.38
N ASN A 72 24.62 1.21 12.34
CA ASN A 72 25.24 2.26 13.12
C ASN A 72 24.63 2.21 14.53
N SER A 73 25.36 1.56 15.44
CA SER A 73 25.02 1.52 16.87
C SER A 73 25.84 2.54 17.64
N THR A 74 25.15 3.36 18.41
CA THR A 74 25.72 4.27 19.41
C THR A 74 25.01 4.00 20.75
N GLU A 75 25.59 4.43 21.86
CA GLU A 75 25.01 4.28 23.20
C GLU A 75 23.57 4.83 23.34
N ARG A 76 23.16 5.72 22.42
CA ARG A 76 21.83 6.36 22.42
C ARG A 76 20.86 5.78 21.39
N TYR A 77 21.34 5.19 20.29
CA TYR A 77 20.47 4.62 19.27
C TYR A 77 21.14 3.59 18.35
N GLU A 78 20.33 2.65 17.88
CA GLU A 78 20.59 1.75 16.75
C GLU A 78 19.95 2.32 15.48
N GLU A 79 20.58 2.14 14.33
CA GLU A 79 19.99 2.43 13.02
C GLU A 79 20.10 1.23 12.07
N GLU A 80 19.04 0.97 11.30
CA GLU A 80 18.99 -0.05 10.26
C GLU A 80 18.40 0.53 8.96
N ASP A 81 19.21 0.59 7.91
CA ASP A 81 18.79 1.03 6.57
C ASP A 81 18.42 -0.14 5.65
N TYR A 82 17.34 0.05 4.88
CA TYR A 82 16.78 -0.94 3.95
C TYR A 82 16.56 -0.32 2.57
N ASN A 83 17.45 -0.65 1.63
CA ASN A 83 17.37 -0.24 0.24
C ASN A 83 17.07 -1.45 -0.67
N ARG A 84 16.12 -1.28 -1.59
CA ARG A 84 15.88 -2.23 -2.68
C ARG A 84 15.61 -1.53 -4.01
N GLU A 85 16.02 -2.18 -5.08
CA GLU A 85 15.63 -1.85 -6.44
C GLU A 85 14.51 -2.80 -6.87
N VAL A 86 13.46 -2.26 -7.48
CA VAL A 86 12.29 -3.03 -7.93
C VAL A 86 12.09 -2.76 -9.41
N VAL A 87 11.85 -3.83 -10.16
CA VAL A 87 11.54 -3.81 -11.58
C VAL A 87 10.20 -4.51 -11.77
N ILE A 88 9.23 -3.80 -12.35
CA ILE A 88 7.91 -4.32 -12.71
C ILE A 88 7.84 -4.35 -14.24
N THR A 89 7.97 -5.53 -14.83
CA THR A 89 7.80 -5.72 -16.27
C THR A 89 6.35 -6.11 -16.55
N GLN A 90 5.63 -5.24 -17.24
CA GLN A 90 4.24 -5.41 -17.65
C GLN A 90 4.16 -5.82 -19.12
N ALA A 91 3.38 -6.86 -19.43
CA ALA A 91 2.98 -7.24 -20.77
C ALA A 91 1.50 -6.89 -21.04
N GLY A 92 1.19 -6.53 -22.29
CA GLY A 92 -0.16 -6.22 -22.79
C GLY A 92 -0.74 -7.29 -23.73
N PRO A 93 -2.03 -7.15 -24.12
CA PRO A 93 -2.76 -8.12 -24.97
C PRO A 93 -2.18 -8.31 -26.37
N ASP A 94 -1.50 -7.30 -26.89
CA ASP A 94 -0.91 -7.19 -28.22
C ASP A 94 0.59 -7.60 -28.26
N GLY A 95 1.16 -8.00 -27.13
CA GLY A 95 2.60 -8.25 -26.99
C GLY A 95 3.42 -6.99 -26.69
N SER A 96 2.78 -5.83 -26.49
CA SER A 96 3.44 -4.65 -25.94
C SER A 96 4.01 -4.95 -24.55
N HIS A 97 5.11 -4.27 -24.21
CA HIS A 97 5.76 -4.42 -22.92
C HIS A 97 6.38 -3.11 -22.44
N ILE A 98 6.33 -2.88 -21.13
CA ILE A 98 7.02 -1.78 -20.44
C ILE A 98 7.63 -2.30 -19.14
N SER A 99 8.69 -1.65 -18.66
CA SER A 99 9.40 -2.07 -17.44
C SER A 99 9.67 -0.87 -16.54
N LEU A 100 8.84 -0.68 -15.51
CA LEU A 100 9.03 0.34 -14.49
C LEU A 100 10.14 -0.08 -13.54
N LYS A 101 11.22 0.70 -13.53
CA LYS A 101 12.36 0.52 -12.64
C LYS A 101 12.36 1.62 -11.58
N TYR A 102 12.33 1.24 -10.31
CA TYR A 102 12.32 2.20 -9.19
C TYR A 102 13.11 1.71 -7.97
N LYS A 103 13.52 2.66 -7.13
CA LYS A 103 14.21 2.42 -5.86
C LYS A 103 13.26 2.69 -4.70
N GLN A 104 13.41 1.91 -3.64
CA GLN A 104 12.73 2.12 -2.37
C GLN A 104 13.75 2.12 -1.24
N HIS A 105 13.64 3.10 -0.35
CA HIS A 105 14.54 3.33 0.79
C HIS A 105 13.72 3.50 2.06
N CYS A 106 14.08 2.80 3.14
CA CYS A 106 13.54 3.08 4.46
C CYS A 106 14.56 2.82 5.58
N ALA A 107 14.66 3.76 6.52
CA ALA A 107 15.51 3.72 7.70
C ALA A 107 14.68 3.47 8.98
N ILE A 108 15.22 2.69 9.90
CA ILE A 108 14.63 2.46 11.24
C ILE A 108 15.66 2.86 12.30
N LYS A 109 15.37 3.90 13.09
CA LYS A 109 16.18 4.32 14.26
C LYS A 109 15.49 3.89 15.56
N ARG A 110 16.14 3.08 16.40
CA ARG A 110 15.68 2.73 17.75
C ARG A 110 16.47 3.51 18.79
N TYR A 111 15.80 4.26 19.66
CA TYR A 111 16.44 4.97 20.77
C TYR A 111 16.44 4.11 22.04
N HIS A 112 17.61 4.02 22.67
CA HIS A 112 17.77 3.45 24.01
C HIS A 112 17.64 4.54 25.07
N SER A 113 16.93 4.26 26.16
CA SER A 113 16.86 5.16 27.31
C SER A 113 18.07 4.92 28.21
N SER A 114 18.93 5.90 28.38
CA SER A 114 20.15 5.81 29.20
C SER A 114 19.92 6.13 30.70
N TYR A 115 18.68 6.04 31.19
CA TYR A 115 18.30 6.37 32.57
C TYR A 115 17.35 5.33 33.14
N GLU A 116 17.63 4.89 34.37
CA GLU A 116 17.16 3.63 34.97
C GLU A 116 15.70 3.63 35.48
N ASN A 117 15.08 4.79 35.70
CA ASN A 117 13.88 4.91 36.55
C ASN A 117 12.58 5.32 35.84
N GLU A 118 12.48 5.19 34.51
CA GLU A 118 11.19 5.17 33.81
C GLU A 118 11.05 3.91 32.93
N LEU A 119 9.83 3.33 32.88
CA LEU A 119 9.55 2.08 32.17
C LEU A 119 10.07 2.13 30.72
N HIS A 120 10.71 1.04 30.30
CA HIS A 120 11.55 0.92 29.09
C HIS A 120 10.85 1.19 27.74
N ARG A 121 10.38 2.42 27.50
CA ARG A 121 9.79 2.87 26.24
C ARG A 121 10.86 3.08 25.17
N LYS A 122 11.32 1.98 24.56
CA LYS A 122 12.11 1.99 23.32
C LYS A 122 11.37 2.80 22.26
N ARG A 123 11.79 4.04 22.02
CA ARG A 123 11.20 4.90 21.00
C ARG A 123 11.77 4.47 19.65
N VAL A 124 10.91 4.22 18.67
CA VAL A 124 11.33 3.86 17.31
C VAL A 124 10.86 4.94 16.35
N LYS A 125 11.82 5.57 15.64
CA LYS A 125 11.56 6.49 14.53
C LYS A 125 11.81 5.75 13.22
N MET A 126 10.94 6.00 12.25
CA MET A 126 10.97 5.37 10.94
C MET A 126 11.00 6.47 9.88
N THR A 127 11.84 6.34 8.86
CA THR A 127 11.96 7.30 7.76
C THR A 127 11.86 6.55 6.43
N GLN A 128 10.72 6.64 5.75
CA GLN A 128 10.56 6.15 4.38
C GLN A 128 10.81 7.32 3.41
N ALA A 129 11.65 7.11 2.41
CA ALA A 129 11.85 8.06 1.31
C ALA A 129 10.83 7.79 0.18
N PRO A 130 10.54 8.76 -0.70
CA PRO A 130 9.70 8.52 -1.87
C PRO A 130 10.28 7.39 -2.75
N ASN A 131 9.39 6.61 -3.37
CA ASN A 131 9.78 5.63 -4.37
C ASN A 131 10.18 6.37 -5.65
N LEU A 132 11.47 6.36 -6.04
CA LEU A 132 11.99 7.14 -7.17
C LEU A 132 12.37 6.22 -8.34
N GLY A 133 11.90 6.52 -9.55
CA GLY A 133 12.12 5.65 -10.71
C GLY A 133 11.62 6.20 -12.04
N GLY A 134 11.42 5.31 -13.00
CA GLY A 134 10.85 5.65 -14.31
C GLY A 134 10.89 4.50 -15.32
N PHE A 135 10.45 4.79 -16.55
CA PHE A 135 10.55 3.94 -17.73
C PHE A 135 10.44 4.78 -19.01
N GLU A 136 10.73 4.14 -20.15
CA GLU A 136 10.46 4.69 -21.48
C GLU A 136 9.36 3.88 -22.17
N LEU A 137 8.48 4.56 -22.90
CA LEU A 137 7.50 3.95 -23.82
C LEU A 137 7.35 4.88 -25.02
N ASN A 138 7.31 4.35 -26.25
CA ASN A 138 7.05 5.14 -27.47
C ASN A 138 7.98 6.36 -27.67
N GLY A 139 9.25 6.28 -27.22
CA GLY A 139 10.22 7.38 -27.26
C GLY A 139 10.03 8.46 -26.18
N LYS A 140 9.14 8.21 -25.21
CA LYS A 140 8.70 9.14 -24.17
C LYS A 140 9.14 8.63 -22.79
N GLN A 141 9.86 9.47 -22.06
CA GLN A 141 10.29 9.17 -20.68
C GLN A 141 9.15 9.47 -19.70
N TRP A 142 8.97 8.57 -18.73
CA TRP A 142 8.03 8.72 -17.62
C TRP A 142 8.79 8.60 -16.29
N TYR A 143 8.59 9.56 -15.39
CA TYR A 143 9.32 9.69 -14.12
C TYR A 143 8.38 9.39 -12.95
N LEU A 144 8.74 8.42 -12.11
CA LEU A 144 7.99 8.06 -10.90
C LEU A 144 8.56 8.79 -9.68
N GLU A 145 7.69 9.54 -8.99
CA GLU A 145 7.92 10.08 -7.66
C GLU A 145 6.76 9.67 -6.72
N GLN A 146 6.97 8.54 -6.05
CA GLN A 146 6.10 7.90 -5.06
C GLN A 146 4.65 7.59 -5.50
N TRP A 147 3.80 8.60 -5.61
CA TRP A 147 2.38 8.48 -5.99
C TRP A 147 2.04 9.24 -7.27
N VAL A 148 3.06 9.77 -7.94
CA VAL A 148 2.96 10.53 -9.18
C VAL A 148 3.88 9.90 -10.23
N LEU A 149 3.37 9.71 -11.44
CA LEU A 149 4.14 9.34 -12.62
C LEU A 149 3.85 10.36 -13.74
N ASP A 150 4.82 11.20 -14.10
CA ASP A 150 4.64 12.23 -15.13
C ASP A 150 5.70 12.20 -16.24
N ASP A 151 5.38 12.85 -17.35
CA ASP A 151 6.20 12.88 -18.57
C ASP A 151 7.00 14.17 -18.78
N ARG A 152 6.97 15.11 -17.82
CA ARG A 152 7.48 16.49 -17.92
C ARG A 152 6.92 17.33 -19.08
N ALA A 153 6.00 16.80 -19.89
CA ALA A 153 5.35 17.48 -21.02
C ALA A 153 3.88 17.87 -20.72
N GLY A 154 3.31 17.37 -19.62
CA GLY A 154 2.00 17.77 -19.09
C GLY A 154 1.02 16.62 -18.86
N ASN A 155 1.40 15.36 -19.07
CA ASN A 155 0.59 14.21 -18.69
C ASN A 155 1.10 13.65 -17.36
N GLN A 156 0.19 13.52 -16.40
CA GLN A 156 0.44 13.04 -15.07
C GLN A 156 -0.55 11.93 -14.71
N PHE A 157 -0.01 10.75 -14.43
CA PHE A 157 -0.73 9.74 -13.68
C PHE A 157 -0.59 9.99 -12.18
N ARG A 158 -1.70 9.92 -11.44
CA ARG A 158 -1.72 9.95 -9.97
C ARG A 158 -2.22 8.59 -9.45
N ILE A 159 -1.54 8.09 -8.43
CA ILE A 159 -1.65 6.71 -7.94
C ILE A 159 -2.20 6.75 -6.51
N ASP A 160 -3.49 6.46 -6.36
CA ASP A 160 -4.09 6.20 -5.05
C ASP A 160 -4.16 4.68 -4.80
N PRO A 161 -4.26 4.21 -3.53
CA PRO A 161 -4.21 2.78 -3.19
C PRO A 161 -5.29 1.86 -3.82
N GLN A 162 -6.28 2.43 -4.50
CA GLN A 162 -7.37 1.73 -5.21
C GLN A 162 -7.73 2.35 -6.56
N THR A 163 -7.07 3.44 -6.99
CA THR A 163 -7.51 4.24 -8.14
C THR A 163 -6.32 4.88 -8.86
N ILE A 164 -6.28 4.75 -10.19
CA ILE A 164 -5.33 5.43 -11.05
C ILE A 164 -6.08 6.54 -11.81
N PHE A 165 -5.54 7.75 -11.73
CA PHE A 165 -6.01 8.93 -12.45
C PHE A 165 -4.98 9.29 -13.53
N LEU A 166 -5.44 9.80 -14.68
CA LEU A 166 -4.63 10.51 -15.68
C LEU A 166 -5.23 11.91 -15.83
N ASN A 167 -4.44 12.95 -15.53
CA ASN A 167 -4.85 14.35 -15.57
C ASN A 167 -6.22 14.57 -14.86
N ASP A 168 -6.27 14.14 -13.60
CA ASP A 168 -7.43 14.11 -12.68
C ASP A 168 -8.65 13.28 -13.12
N ARG A 169 -8.59 12.55 -14.23
CA ARG A 169 -9.65 11.64 -14.68
C ARG A 169 -9.34 10.21 -14.28
N VAL A 170 -10.27 9.52 -13.62
CA VAL A 170 -10.15 8.08 -13.35
C VAL A 170 -9.98 7.31 -14.67
N VAL A 171 -8.95 6.48 -14.74
CA VAL A 171 -8.62 5.57 -15.87
C VAL A 171 -8.52 4.11 -15.47
N ALA A 172 -8.30 3.81 -14.17
CA ALA A 172 -8.40 2.45 -13.65
C ALA A 172 -8.74 2.43 -12.16
N GLU A 173 -9.38 1.34 -11.71
CA GLU A 173 -9.67 1.08 -10.29
C GLU A 173 -9.36 -0.37 -9.91
N PHE A 174 -9.03 -0.57 -8.63
CA PHE A 174 -8.71 -1.85 -8.02
C PHE A 174 -9.46 -1.99 -6.70
N SER A 175 -10.34 -3.01 -6.64
CA SER A 175 -11.05 -3.38 -5.42
C SER A 175 -10.39 -4.62 -4.80
N PRO A 176 -9.51 -4.45 -3.79
CA PRO A 176 -8.94 -5.58 -3.05
C PRO A 176 -10.03 -6.27 -2.25
N ALA A 177 -10.22 -7.56 -2.50
CA ALA A 177 -11.20 -8.36 -1.79
C ALA A 177 -10.57 -9.02 -0.55
N PRO A 178 -11.27 -9.04 0.61
CA PRO A 178 -10.83 -9.77 1.79
C PRO A 178 -11.39 -11.21 1.79
N TRP A 179 -10.66 -12.13 2.42
CA TRP A 179 -11.06 -13.52 2.69
C TRP A 179 -11.52 -14.35 1.47
N LYS A 180 -10.56 -14.85 0.67
CA LYS A 180 -10.78 -15.81 -0.44
C LYS A 180 -11.71 -15.39 -1.59
N ILE A 181 -12.34 -14.22 -1.53
CA ILE A 181 -12.95 -13.58 -2.69
C ILE A 181 -11.82 -13.08 -3.61
N HIS A 182 -12.03 -13.16 -4.92
CA HIS A 182 -11.06 -12.71 -5.92
C HIS A 182 -10.92 -11.19 -5.91
N ASP A 183 -9.71 -10.68 -6.14
CA ASP A 183 -9.47 -9.25 -6.33
C ASP A 183 -10.01 -8.80 -7.69
N HIS A 184 -10.42 -7.54 -7.82
CA HIS A 184 -11.01 -7.02 -9.05
C HIS A 184 -10.34 -5.75 -9.56
N VAL A 185 -10.21 -5.66 -10.89
CA VAL A 185 -9.63 -4.54 -11.63
C VAL A 185 -10.61 -4.08 -12.70
N TRP A 186 -10.69 -2.77 -12.91
CA TRP A 186 -11.35 -2.16 -14.07
C TRP A 186 -10.34 -1.28 -14.79
N LEU A 187 -10.24 -1.43 -16.12
CA LEU A 187 -9.49 -0.53 -17.01
C LEU A 187 -10.48 0.17 -17.93
N LYS A 188 -10.37 1.50 -18.04
CA LYS A 188 -11.28 2.34 -18.82
C LYS A 188 -11.34 1.92 -20.29
N ALA A 189 -12.53 1.57 -20.77
CA ALA A 189 -12.72 0.97 -22.09
C ALA A 189 -12.22 1.87 -23.23
N GLU A 190 -12.54 3.17 -23.16
CA GLU A 190 -12.23 4.19 -24.16
C GLU A 190 -10.83 4.81 -24.01
N ALA A 191 -10.04 4.37 -23.04
CA ALA A 191 -8.65 4.80 -22.92
C ALA A 191 -7.77 4.19 -24.03
N SER A 192 -6.67 4.88 -24.39
CA SER A 192 -5.71 4.33 -25.35
C SER A 192 -4.99 3.11 -24.79
N GLU A 193 -4.46 2.23 -25.65
CA GLU A 193 -3.73 1.04 -25.19
C GLU A 193 -2.46 1.41 -24.41
N GLU A 194 -1.78 2.51 -24.75
CA GLU A 194 -0.73 3.10 -23.89
C GLU A 194 -1.26 3.44 -22.48
N THR A 195 -2.42 4.11 -22.40
CA THR A 195 -3.02 4.46 -21.10
C THR A 195 -3.41 3.22 -20.30
N LYS A 196 -3.96 2.18 -20.96
CA LYS A 196 -4.32 0.91 -20.32
C LYS A 196 -3.08 0.14 -19.85
N LEU A 197 -2.01 0.09 -20.65
CA LEU A 197 -0.76 -0.59 -20.32
C LEU A 197 -0.04 0.09 -19.14
N ILE A 198 0.07 1.42 -19.15
CA ILE A 198 0.61 2.18 -18.01
C ILE A 198 -0.27 1.98 -16.77
N SER A 199 -1.60 2.10 -16.90
CA SER A 199 -2.51 1.90 -15.78
C SER A 199 -2.42 0.48 -15.20
N ALA A 200 -2.30 -0.55 -16.04
CA ALA A 200 -2.10 -1.92 -15.61
C ALA A 200 -0.80 -2.09 -14.81
N MET A 201 0.31 -1.50 -15.28
CA MET A 201 1.57 -1.50 -14.56
C MET A 201 1.49 -0.75 -13.22
N LEU A 202 0.79 0.39 -13.18
CA LEU A 202 0.60 1.19 -11.95
C LEU A 202 -0.32 0.48 -10.94
N LEU A 203 -1.33 -0.27 -11.40
CA LEU A 203 -2.10 -1.16 -10.55
C LEU A 203 -1.22 -2.28 -9.97
N SER A 204 -0.37 -2.91 -10.78
CA SER A 204 0.57 -3.92 -10.27
C SER A 204 1.63 -3.33 -9.34
N TYR A 205 2.03 -2.07 -9.51
CA TYR A 205 2.85 -1.33 -8.54
C TYR A 205 2.14 -1.21 -7.17
N VAL A 206 0.88 -0.77 -7.15
CA VAL A 206 0.07 -0.72 -5.91
C VAL A 206 -0.11 -2.10 -5.29
N MET A 207 -0.42 -3.13 -6.09
CA MET A 207 -0.60 -4.50 -5.60
C MET A 207 0.71 -5.18 -5.13
N THR A 208 1.87 -4.72 -5.59
CA THR A 208 3.19 -5.25 -5.18
C THR A 208 3.93 -4.40 -4.15
N GLU A 209 3.32 -3.32 -3.65
CA GLU A 209 3.78 -2.61 -2.45
C GLU A 209 3.53 -3.43 -1.17
N GLU A 210 4.13 -4.63 -1.13
CA GLU A 210 4.70 -5.14 0.11
C GLU A 210 5.53 -4.01 0.74
N PRO A 211 5.19 -3.53 1.93
CA PRO A 211 5.98 -2.48 2.55
C PRO A 211 7.41 -2.97 2.81
N LEU A 212 8.36 -2.04 2.76
CA LEU A 212 9.66 -2.25 3.39
C LEU A 212 9.47 -2.64 4.87
N PRO A 213 10.39 -3.43 5.46
CA PRO A 213 10.20 -4.06 6.77
C PRO A 213 9.85 -3.08 7.90
N CYS A 214 10.19 -1.81 7.72
CA CYS A 214 9.53 -0.64 8.31
C CYS A 214 8.06 -0.85 8.73
N LYS A 215 7.09 -0.99 7.81
CA LYS A 215 5.64 -1.00 8.15
C LYS A 215 5.24 -2.26 8.93
N SER A 216 5.83 -3.42 8.61
CA SER A 216 5.53 -4.70 9.28
C SER A 216 6.18 -4.83 10.66
N ARG A 217 7.39 -4.28 10.83
CA ARG A 217 8.05 -4.19 12.15
C ARG A 217 7.35 -3.18 13.06
N LEU A 218 6.80 -2.09 12.53
CA LEU A 218 6.00 -1.13 13.32
C LEU A 218 4.74 -1.82 13.88
N ILE A 219 4.08 -2.67 13.09
CA ILE A 219 2.98 -3.53 13.58
C ILE A 219 3.45 -4.49 14.67
N MET A 220 4.55 -5.22 14.48
CA MET A 220 5.07 -6.12 15.54
C MET A 220 5.48 -5.38 16.82
N LEU A 221 6.13 -4.21 16.72
CA LEU A 221 6.53 -3.41 17.88
C LEU A 221 5.32 -2.89 18.66
N ASN A 222 4.27 -2.45 17.97
CA ASN A 222 3.02 -2.04 18.61
C ASN A 222 2.28 -3.23 19.24
N LEU A 223 2.28 -4.40 18.60
CA LEU A 223 1.71 -5.62 19.18
C LEU A 223 2.46 -6.06 20.43
N ILE A 224 3.81 -6.09 20.41
CA ILE A 224 4.64 -6.44 21.57
C ILE A 224 4.33 -5.49 22.76
N ASN A 225 4.26 -4.18 22.50
CA ASN A 225 3.91 -3.19 23.52
C ASN A 225 2.45 -3.31 24.02
N ALA A 226 1.53 -3.86 23.21
CA ALA A 226 0.14 -4.11 23.61
C ALA A 226 -0.06 -5.47 24.32
N THR A 227 0.86 -6.43 24.11
CA THR A 227 0.84 -7.75 24.77
C THR A 227 1.62 -7.80 26.09
N SER A 228 2.25 -6.69 26.51
CA SER A 228 2.60 -6.50 27.92
C SER A 228 1.36 -6.04 28.67
N PRO A 229 0.65 -6.90 29.42
CA PRO A 229 -0.46 -6.43 30.24
C PRO A 229 0.08 -5.44 31.28
N MET A 230 -0.56 -4.27 31.38
CA MET A 230 -0.45 -3.51 32.60
C MET A 230 -1.07 -4.38 33.70
N LEU A 231 -0.28 -4.76 34.70
CA LEU A 231 -0.81 -5.22 35.98
C LEU A 231 -1.40 -4.00 36.70
N SER A 232 -2.57 -3.57 36.24
CA SER A 232 -3.50 -2.79 37.03
C SER A 232 -4.08 -3.70 38.11
N ASN A 233 -3.48 -3.68 39.29
CA ASN A 233 -4.22 -3.91 40.52
C ASN A 233 -4.28 -2.57 41.27
N GLU A 234 -5.48 -2.24 41.72
CA GLU A 234 -5.74 -1.20 42.72
C GLU A 234 -5.39 -1.76 44.12
N ASP A 235 -5.58 -0.95 45.17
CA ASP A 235 -5.44 -1.31 46.60
C ASP A 235 -4.02 -1.74 47.05
N PHE A 236 -3.25 -0.96 47.82
CA PHE A 236 -3.58 -0.14 48.99
C PHE A 236 -2.64 1.07 49.16
#